data_AF-A0A6B2C198-F1
#
_entry.id   AF-A0A6B2C198-F1
#
_cell.length_a   1.000
_cell.length_b   1.000
_cell.length_c   1.000
_cell.angle_alpha   90.00
_cell.angle_beta   90.00
_cell.angle_gamma   90.00
#
_symmetry.space_group_name_H-M   'P 1'
#
loop_
_entity.id
_entity.type
_entity.pdbx_description
1 polymer ?
#
loop_
_entity_poly.entity_id
_entity_poly.type
_entity_poly.pdbx_seq_one_letter_code
_entity_poly.pdbx_strand_id
1 'polypeptide(L)'
;MSAPSSRSDKKSIEKMKERELNKLYWSRVALAAAAGVVSALLYVHGMGYVAVFSPLIFYLASLLIYVFKDQIQIIGKKKAGYHGIGSYIITWLVVYMLVLTLILG
;
A
#
# COMPACT_ATOMS: atom_id res chain seq x y z
N MET A 1 44.51 -7.98 10.22
CA MET A 1 43.68 -6.98 9.50
C MET A 1 42.32 -7.62 9.26
N SER A 2 41.45 -7.57 10.27
CA SER A 2 40.26 -8.44 10.34
C SER A 2 39.02 -7.60 10.58
N ALA A 3 38.46 -7.01 9.52
CA ALA A 3 37.08 -6.50 9.55
C ALA A 3 36.48 -6.33 8.12
N PRO A 4 36.13 -7.42 7.42
CA PRO A 4 35.20 -7.34 6.29
C PRO A 4 33.77 -7.88 6.60
N SER A 5 33.56 -8.62 7.69
CA SER A 5 32.27 -9.31 7.95
C SER A 5 31.11 -8.35 8.29
N SER A 6 31.32 -7.39 9.19
CA SER A 6 30.25 -6.49 9.66
C SER A 6 29.68 -5.57 8.57
N ARG A 7 30.48 -5.23 7.55
CA ARG A 7 30.04 -4.39 6.42
C ARG A 7 29.19 -5.17 5.42
N SER A 8 29.45 -6.47 5.27
CA SER A 8 28.67 -7.38 4.41
C SER A 8 27.29 -7.66 5.02
N ASP A 9 27.24 -7.93 6.33
CA ASP A 9 25.99 -8.21 7.06
C ASP A 9 25.05 -6.99 7.12
N LYS A 10 25.61 -5.78 7.26
CA LYS A 10 24.79 -4.56 7.24
C LYS A 10 24.11 -4.35 5.88
N LYS A 11 24.83 -4.64 4.79
CA LYS A 11 24.34 -4.48 3.41
C LYS A 11 23.29 -5.52 3.05
N SER A 12 23.38 -6.74 3.59
CA SER A 12 22.38 -7.81 3.38
C SER A 12 21.07 -7.51 4.11
N ILE A 13 21.13 -6.99 5.35
CA ILE A 13 19.95 -6.57 6.12
C ILE A 13 19.25 -5.39 5.43
N GLU A 14 19.99 -4.41 4.92
CA GLU A 14 19.39 -3.29 4.17
C GLU A 14 18.70 -3.77 2.90
N LYS A 15 19.32 -4.68 2.12
CA LYS A 15 18.69 -5.28 0.94
C LYS A 15 17.40 -6.05 1.26
N MET A 16 17.38 -6.81 2.36
CA MET A 16 16.15 -7.50 2.79
C MET A 16 15.06 -6.50 3.17
N LYS A 17 15.43 -5.44 3.89
CA LYS A 17 14.50 -4.38 4.27
C LYS A 17 13.91 -3.67 3.06
N GLU A 18 14.72 -3.33 2.05
CA GLU A 18 14.28 -2.73 0.79
C GLU A 18 13.33 -3.63 0.02
N ARG A 19 13.62 -4.94 -0.08
CA ARG A 19 12.74 -5.91 -0.74
C ARG A 19 11.37 -5.98 -0.08
N GLU A 20 11.32 -6.04 1.25
CA GLU A 20 10.06 -6.08 2.00
C GLU A 20 9.31 -4.75 1.89
N LEU A 21 10.02 -3.61 1.87
CA LEU A 21 9.43 -2.30 1.59
C LEU A 21 8.80 -2.23 0.19
N ASN A 22 9.48 -2.76 -0.82
CA ASN A 22 9.01 -2.76 -2.20
C ASN A 22 7.79 -3.68 -2.37
N LYS A 23 7.79 -4.84 -1.72
CA LYS A 23 6.60 -5.72 -1.66
C LYS A 23 5.43 -5.03 -0.97
N LEU A 24 5.65 -4.33 0.14
CA LEU A 24 4.64 -3.53 0.83
C LEU A 24 4.07 -2.45 -0.08
N TYR A 25 4.93 -1.72 -0.79
CA TYR A 25 4.53 -0.73 -1.76
C TYR A 25 3.64 -1.33 -2.85
N TRP A 26 4.08 -2.41 -3.51
CA TRP A 26 3.31 -3.07 -4.56
C TRP A 26 2.00 -3.67 -4.07
N SER A 27 1.99 -4.25 -2.86
CA SER A 27 0.76 -4.76 -2.25
C SER A 27 -0.24 -3.62 -1.98
N ARG A 28 0.23 -2.45 -1.54
CA ARG A 28 -0.62 -1.26 -1.37
C ARG A 28 -1.15 -0.74 -2.70
N VAL A 29 -0.32 -0.69 -3.74
CA VAL A 29 -0.74 -0.27 -5.09
C VAL A 29 -1.82 -1.21 -5.64
N ALA A 30 -1.64 -2.53 -5.52
CA ALA A 30 -2.63 -3.51 -5.95
C ALA A 30 -3.95 -3.37 -5.17
N LEU A 31 -3.89 -3.18 -3.84
CA LEU A 31 -5.08 -2.94 -3.02
C LEU A 31 -5.75 -1.61 -3.37
N ALA A 32 -4.98 -0.54 -3.59
CA ALA A 32 -5.50 0.77 -3.97
C ALA A 32 -6.25 0.72 -5.30
N ALA A 33 -5.71 -0.03 -6.27
CA ALA A 33 -6.36 -0.23 -7.56
C ALA A 33 -7.69 -0.98 -7.40
N ALA A 34 -7.72 -2.08 -6.64
CA ALA A 34 -8.95 -2.81 -6.36
C ALA A 34 -9.98 -1.93 -5.62
N ALA A 35 -9.53 -1.15 -4.62
CA ALA A 35 -10.38 -0.21 -3.90
C ALA A 35 -10.93 0.90 -4.80
N GLY A 36 -10.15 1.37 -5.79
CA GLY A 36 -10.58 2.37 -6.76
C GLY A 36 -11.71 1.88 -7.65
N VAL A 37 -11.60 0.64 -8.15
CA VAL A 37 -12.68 -0.01 -8.94
C VAL A 37 -13.94 -0.18 -8.10
N VAL A 38 -13.81 -0.70 -6.87
CA VAL A 38 -14.95 -0.90 -5.97
C VAL A 38 -15.61 0.44 -5.60
N SER A 39 -14.82 1.48 -5.32
CA SER A 39 -15.32 2.83 -5.07
C SER A 39 -16.09 3.39 -6.27
N ALA A 40 -15.59 3.20 -7.49
CA ALA A 40 -16.25 3.69 -8.70
C ALA A 40 -17.58 2.97 -8.94
N LEU A 41 -17.63 1.65 -8.77
CA LEU A 41 -18.86 0.87 -8.87
C LEU A 41 -19.89 1.29 -7.81
N LEU A 42 -19.46 1.51 -6.56
CA LEU A 42 -20.33 2.00 -5.48
C LEU A 42 -20.86 3.42 -5.78
N TYR A 43 -20.03 4.28 -6.37
CA TYR A 43 -20.44 5.63 -6.77
C TYR A 43 -21.53 5.58 -7.85
N VAL A 44 -21.35 4.73 -8.87
CA VAL A 44 -22.33 4.53 -9.94
C VAL A 44 -23.66 3.97 -9.41
N HIS A 45 -23.63 3.17 -8.35
CA HIS A 45 -24.84 2.67 -7.66
C HIS A 45 -25.50 3.70 -6.72
N GLY A 46 -25.06 4.96 -6.73
CA GLY A 46 -25.64 6.03 -5.92
C GLY A 46 -25.10 6.10 -4.47
N MET A 47 -24.11 5.28 -4.11
CA MET A 47 -23.46 5.28 -2.79
C MET A 47 -22.19 6.12 -2.76
N GLY A 48 -22.24 7.36 -3.26
CA GLY A 48 -21.09 8.24 -3.37
C GLY A 48 -20.38 8.52 -2.03
N TYR A 49 -21.12 8.58 -0.92
CA TYR A 49 -20.54 8.72 0.42
C TYR A 49 -19.67 7.51 0.80
N VAL A 50 -20.13 6.29 0.50
CA VAL A 50 -19.40 5.05 0.81
C VAL A 50 -18.16 4.89 -0.07
N ALA A 51 -18.22 5.38 -1.31
CA ALA A 51 -17.08 5.37 -2.24
C ALA A 51 -15.87 6.14 -1.71
N VAL A 52 -16.08 7.22 -0.94
CA VAL A 52 -15.01 8.04 -0.32
C VAL A 52 -14.44 7.38 0.93
N PHE A 53 -15.23 6.58 1.67
CA PHE A 53 -14.77 5.85 2.86
C PHE A 53 -14.08 4.50 2.52
N SER A 54 -14.40 3.90 1.38
CA SER A 54 -13.76 2.68 0.85
C SER A 54 -12.23 2.67 0.92
N PRO A 55 -11.49 3.69 0.42
CA PRO A 55 -10.03 3.69 0.48
C PRO A 55 -9.48 3.67 1.90
N LEU A 56 -10.18 4.26 2.87
CA LEU A 56 -9.76 4.26 4.27
C LEU A 56 -9.86 2.86 4.89
N ILE A 57 -10.92 2.12 4.57
CA ILE A 57 -11.14 0.74 5.04
C ILE A 57 -10.08 -0.20 4.44
N PHE A 58 -9.84 -0.10 3.13
CA PHE A 58 -8.80 -0.90 2.47
C PHE A 58 -7.40 -0.56 2.99
N TYR A 59 -7.15 0.71 3.32
CA TYR A 59 -5.89 1.13 3.92
C TYR A 59 -5.70 0.53 5.33
N LEU A 60 -6.73 0.57 6.18
CA LEU A 60 -6.71 -0.07 7.49
C LEU A 60 -6.53 -1.58 7.39
N ALA A 61 -7.22 -2.24 6.46
CA ALA A 61 -7.11 -3.68 6.22
C ALA A 61 -5.68 -4.06 5.79
N SER A 62 -5.08 -3.29 4.87
CA SER A 62 -3.67 -3.46 4.48
C SER A 62 -2.74 -3.37 5.70
N LEU A 63 -2.98 -2.37 6.56
CA LEU A 63 -2.16 -2.15 7.75
C LEU A 63 -2.30 -3.31 8.76
N LEU A 64 -3.51 -3.81 8.99
CA LEU A 64 -3.79 -4.98 9.82
C LEU A 64 -3.09 -6.24 9.30
N ILE A 65 -3.17 -6.53 8.00
CA ILE A 65 -2.50 -7.70 7.39
C ILE A 65 -0.99 -7.66 7.67
N TYR A 66 -0.38 -6.49 7.57
CA TYR A 66 1.05 -6.30 7.84
C TYR A 66 1.42 -6.36 9.33
N VAL A 67 0.51 -5.96 10.23
CA VAL A 67 0.65 -6.17 11.68
C VAL A 67 0.59 -7.67 11.99
N PHE A 68 -0.39 -8.39 11.44
CA PHE A 68 -0.59 -9.81 11.71
C PHE A 68 0.50 -10.70 11.13
N LYS A 69 1.13 -10.31 10.02
CA LYS A 69 2.24 -11.07 9.42
C LYS A 69 3.61 -10.83 10.08
N ASP A 70 3.69 -10.05 11.17
CA ASP A 70 4.94 -9.66 11.86
C ASP A 70 6.01 -8.98 10.99
N GLN A 71 5.66 -8.63 9.75
CA GLN A 71 6.50 -7.92 8.76
C GLN A 71 6.93 -6.53 9.27
N ILE A 72 6.18 -6.01 10.24
CA ILE A 72 6.44 -4.76 10.94
C ILE A 72 7.75 -4.80 11.76
N GLN A 73 8.20 -5.96 12.24
CA GLN A 73 9.46 -6.06 12.99
C GLN A 73 10.68 -5.83 12.09
N ILE A 74 10.63 -6.27 10.84
CA ILE A 74 11.74 -6.15 9.87
C ILE A 74 11.86 -4.70 9.33
N ILE A 75 10.72 -4.06 9.05
CA ILE A 75 10.68 -2.73 8.43
C ILE A 75 10.75 -1.60 9.49
N GLY A 76 10.17 -1.85 10.68
CA GLY A 76 9.96 -0.87 11.74
C GLY A 76 8.55 -0.25 11.68
N LYS A 77 7.81 -0.30 12.80
CA LYS A 77 6.39 0.08 12.91
C LYS A 77 6.04 1.44 12.28
N LYS A 78 6.85 2.46 12.57
CA LYS A 78 6.64 3.83 12.04
C LYS A 78 6.87 3.89 10.53
N LYS A 79 7.92 3.24 10.01
CA LYS A 79 8.28 3.33 8.60
C LYS A 79 7.28 2.58 7.73
N ALA A 80 6.79 1.41 8.16
CA ALA A 80 5.75 0.66 7.45
C ALA A 80 4.42 1.40 7.38
N GLY A 81 4.05 2.15 8.43
CA GLY A 81 2.82 2.95 8.45
C GLY A 81 2.83 4.06 7.40
N TYR A 82 3.79 4.96 7.46
CA TYR A 82 3.81 6.15 6.60
C TYR A 82 4.33 5.89 5.18
N HIS A 83 5.06 4.81 4.95
CA HIS A 83 5.67 4.53 3.64
C HIS A 83 4.61 4.07 2.64
N GLY A 84 4.42 4.83 1.56
CA GLY A 84 3.46 4.49 0.50
C GLY A 84 2.02 4.95 0.73
N ILE A 85 1.73 5.77 1.75
CA ILE A 85 0.41 6.43 1.91
C ILE A 85 0.09 7.31 0.70
N GLY A 86 1.04 8.17 0.30
CA GLY A 86 0.82 9.08 -0.82
C GLY A 86 0.57 8.34 -2.13
N SER A 87 1.38 7.32 -2.41
CA SER A 87 1.20 6.45 -3.58
C SER A 87 -0.15 5.72 -3.53
N TYR A 88 -0.56 5.20 -2.38
CA TYR A 88 -1.86 4.55 -2.22
C TYR A 88 -3.03 5.47 -2.58
N ILE A 89 -3.04 6.70 -2.04
CA ILE A 89 -4.10 7.69 -2.31
C ILE A 89 -4.09 8.08 -3.79
N ILE A 90 -2.91 8.35 -4.37
CA ILE A 90 -2.78 8.74 -5.78
C ILE A 90 -3.27 7.60 -6.69
N THR A 91 -2.82 6.37 -6.46
CA THR A 91 -3.25 5.20 -7.24
C THR A 91 -4.75 4.98 -7.13
N TRP A 92 -5.31 5.06 -5.92
CA TRP A 92 -6.75 4.94 -5.72
C TRP A 92 -7.51 6.01 -6.52
N LEU A 93 -7.09 7.26 -6.43
CA LEU A 93 -7.77 8.40 -7.08
C LEU A 93 -7.67 8.30 -8.61
N VAL A 94 -6.50 7.92 -9.14
CA VAL A 94 -6.28 7.69 -10.57
C VAL A 94 -7.17 6.56 -11.08
N VAL A 95 -7.19 5.41 -10.40
CA VAL A 95 -8.02 4.27 -10.83
C VAL A 95 -9.51 4.59 -10.70
N TYR A 96 -9.92 5.24 -9.62
CA TYR A 96 -11.30 5.69 -9.42
C TYR A 96 -11.76 6.61 -10.56
N MET A 97 -10.96 7.63 -10.89
CA MET A 97 -11.25 8.53 -12.01
C MET A 97 -11.29 7.79 -13.35
N LEU A 98 -10.31 6.94 -13.63
CA LEU A 98 -10.28 6.14 -14.88
C LEU A 98 -11.52 5.28 -15.03
N VAL A 99 -11.94 4.58 -13.97
CA VAL A 99 -13.13 3.71 -14.02
C VAL A 99 -14.40 4.54 -14.16
N LEU A 100 -14.51 5.67 -13.46
CA LEU A 100 -15.65 6.57 -13.65
C LEU A 100 -15.71 7.11 -15.08
N THR A 101 -14.59 7.55 -15.66
CA THR A 101 -14.54 7.99 -17.05
C THR A 101 -14.92 6.88 -18.01
N LEU A 102 -14.53 5.63 -17.75
CA LEU A 102 -14.88 4.48 -18.59
C LEU A 102 -16.39 4.11 -18.49
N ILE A 103 -17.01 4.34 -17.34
CA ILE A 103 -18.42 3.96 -17.11
C ILE A 103 -19.39 5.09 -17.49
N LEU A 104 -19.03 6.35 -17.23
CA LEU A 104 -19.89 7.51 -17.51
C LEU A 104 -19.58 8.22 -18.83
N GLY A 105 -18.39 8.01 -19.41
CA GLY A 105 -18.00 8.57 -20.71
C GLY A 105 -18.47 7.69 -21.85
#